data_AF-A0AAV5YZF3-F1
#
_entry.id   AF-A0AAV5YZF3-F1
#
_cell.length_a   1.000
_cell.length_b   1.000
_cell.length_c   1.000
_cell.angle_alpha   90.00
_cell.angle_beta   90.00
_cell.angle_gamma   90.00
#
_symmetry.space_group_name_H-M   'P 1'
#
loop_
_entity.id
_entity.type
_entity.pdbx_description
1 polymer ?
#
loop_
_entity_poly.entity_id
_entity_poly.type
_entity_poly.pdbx_seq_one_letter_code
_entity_poly.pdbx_strand_id
1 'polypeptide(L)'
;MSRWFRPLLVLTGLALVGYLVAQIGPAAIWASFVTLGWRLPIVLAVPYALAAVVDTLAWWLLLPTPVPFLLLLRARLAGEAVSLATPTMSVGGDPLKAYLLRPRLPLLDGFVSVIADKTTVVAGQVLFLALGLLAASLGPPPAGRLLPIMAGLLVVEVLAV
;
A
#
# COMPACT_ATOMS: atom_id res chain seq x y z
N MET A 1 -9.61 4.66 -25.36
CA MET A 1 -10.38 4.83 -24.09
C MET A 1 -10.94 6.24 -24.06
N SER A 2 -12.28 6.39 -24.03
CA SER A 2 -12.95 7.69 -24.13
C SER A 2 -12.52 8.63 -22.99
N ARG A 3 -12.21 9.88 -23.32
CA ARG A 3 -11.72 10.93 -22.41
C ARG A 3 -12.69 11.21 -21.25
N TRP A 4 -13.95 10.79 -21.40
CA TRP A 4 -15.03 10.91 -20.42
C TRP A 4 -15.09 9.80 -19.39
N PHE A 5 -14.40 8.68 -19.60
CA PHE A 5 -14.47 7.54 -18.67
C PHE A 5 -13.75 7.81 -17.34
N ARG A 6 -12.61 8.52 -17.41
CA ARG A 6 -11.81 8.92 -16.23
C ARG A 6 -12.59 9.81 -15.26
N PRO A 7 -13.22 10.93 -15.68
CA PRO A 7 -13.99 11.76 -14.75
C PRO A 7 -15.21 11.04 -14.19
N LEU A 8 -15.86 10.16 -14.96
CA LEU A 8 -16.97 9.34 -14.46
C LEU A 8 -16.55 8.41 -13.32
N LEU A 9 -15.43 7.71 -13.48
CA LEU A 9 -14.86 6.85 -12.42
C LEU A 9 -14.54 7.66 -11.15
N VAL A 10 -13.93 8.84 -11.31
CA VAL A 10 -13.60 9.72 -10.19
C VAL A 10 -14.85 10.22 -9.48
N LEU A 11 -15.87 10.64 -10.24
CA LEU A 11 -17.16 11.08 -9.70
C LEU A 11 -17.87 9.95 -8.95
N THR A 12 -17.89 8.74 -9.51
CA THR A 12 -18.48 7.57 -8.85
C THR A 12 -17.74 7.23 -7.56
N GLY A 13 -16.40 7.29 -7.56
CA GLY A 13 -15.60 7.08 -6.35
C GLY A 13 -15.88 8.13 -5.27
N LEU A 14 -15.92 9.41 -5.64
CA LEU A 14 -16.28 10.51 -4.74
C LEU A 14 -17.70 10.37 -4.19
N ALA A 15 -18.66 10.00 -5.04
CA ALA A 15 -20.04 9.76 -4.64
C ALA A 15 -20.14 8.59 -3.64
N LEU A 16 -19.39 7.51 -3.87
CA LEU A 16 -19.32 6.37 -2.95
C LEU A 16 -18.75 6.77 -1.60
N VAL A 17 -17.64 7.53 -1.58
CA VAL A 17 -17.04 8.06 -0.34
C VAL A 17 -18.03 8.95 0.39
N GLY A 18 -18.69 9.88 -0.30
CA GLY A 18 -19.71 10.75 0.29
C GLY A 18 -20.89 9.96 0.86
N TYR A 19 -21.36 8.95 0.14
CA TYR A 19 -22.41 8.04 0.60
C TYR A 19 -22.01 7.28 1.88
N LEU A 20 -20.78 6.75 1.93
CA LEU A 20 -20.27 6.06 3.11
C LEU A 20 -20.15 7.00 4.32
N VAL A 21 -19.68 8.23 4.11
CA VAL A 21 -19.61 9.25 5.18
C VAL A 21 -21.00 9.62 5.68
N ALA A 22 -21.98 9.73 4.79
CA ALA A 22 -23.37 10.01 5.17
C ALA A 22 -24.00 8.83 5.94
N GLN A 23 -23.73 7.58 5.54
CA GLN A 23 -24.18 6.36 6.22
C GLN A 23 -23.59 6.19 7.62
N ILE A 24 -22.28 6.41 7.76
CA ILE A 24 -21.58 6.30 9.06
C ILE A 24 -21.96 7.49 9.97
N GLY A 25 -22.19 8.66 9.37
CA GLY A 25 -22.45 9.90 10.07
C GLY A 25 -21.14 10.64 10.42
N PRO A 26 -20.96 11.90 9.98
CA PRO A 26 -19.72 12.65 10.24
C PRO A 26 -19.44 12.85 11.74
N ALA A 27 -20.49 12.91 12.57
CA ALA A 27 -20.35 13.00 14.02
C ALA A 27 -19.71 11.74 14.64
N ALA A 28 -20.05 10.55 14.14
CA ALA A 28 -19.47 9.29 14.60
C ALA A 28 -18.00 9.16 14.18
N ILE A 29 -17.67 9.63 12.96
CA ILE A 29 -16.29 9.70 12.48
C ILE A 29 -15.49 10.63 13.40
N TRP A 30 -15.99 11.85 13.65
CA TRP A 30 -15.33 12.81 14.53
C TRP A 30 -15.16 12.29 15.96
N ALA A 31 -16.19 11.66 16.52
CA ALA A 31 -16.11 11.02 17.83
C ALA A 31 -15.01 9.95 17.88
N SER A 32 -14.80 9.19 16.80
CA SER A 32 -13.71 8.22 16.71
C SER A 32 -12.32 8.87 16.72
N PHE A 33 -12.16 10.02 16.07
CA PHE A 33 -10.90 10.79 16.17
C PHE A 33 -10.65 11.30 17.59
N VAL A 34 -11.70 11.76 18.28
CA VAL A 34 -11.61 12.25 19.67
C VAL A 34 -11.32 11.11 20.65
N THR A 35 -11.93 9.94 20.48
CA THR A 35 -11.69 8.78 21.36
C THR A 35 -10.29 8.21 21.22
N LEU A 36 -9.75 8.17 19.99
CA LEU A 36 -8.35 7.77 19.77
C LEU A 36 -7.37 8.84 20.28
N GLY A 37 -7.70 10.12 20.13
CA GLY A 37 -6.92 11.25 20.64
C GLY A 37 -5.43 11.15 20.30
N TRP A 38 -4.57 11.25 21.31
CA TRP A 38 -3.11 11.17 21.16
C TRP A 38 -2.58 9.78 20.73
N ARG A 39 -3.41 8.73 20.85
CA ARG A 39 -3.05 7.36 20.45
C ARG A 39 -3.14 7.18 18.94
N LEU A 40 -3.93 8.01 18.25
CA LEU A 40 -4.13 7.96 16.81
C LEU A 40 -2.81 8.01 16.02
N PRO A 41 -1.92 9.01 16.22
CA PRO A 41 -0.65 9.04 15.50
C PRO A 41 0.22 7.82 15.82
N ILE A 42 0.17 7.26 17.03
CA ILE A 42 0.96 6.07 17.39
C ILE A 42 0.42 4.83 16.66
N VAL A 43 -0.89 4.63 16.67
CA VAL A 43 -1.55 3.50 16.00
C VAL A 43 -1.33 3.55 14.49
N LEU A 44 -1.19 4.73 13.89
CA LEU A 44 -0.89 4.87 12.46
C LEU A 44 0.60 4.81 12.15
N ALA A 45 1.43 5.54 12.90
CA ALA A 45 2.85 5.70 12.60
C ALA A 45 3.65 4.45 12.94
N VAL A 46 3.33 3.72 14.01
CA VAL A 46 4.11 2.54 14.41
C VAL A 46 4.00 1.41 13.39
N PRO A 47 2.81 0.97 12.95
CA PRO A 47 2.71 -0.07 11.93
C PRO A 47 3.30 0.38 10.59
N TYR A 48 3.07 1.64 10.21
CA TYR A 48 3.63 2.18 8.98
C TYR A 48 5.17 2.22 9.01
N ALA A 49 5.77 2.71 10.10
CA ALA A 49 7.22 2.75 10.25
C ALA A 49 7.82 1.33 10.29
N LEU A 50 7.16 0.39 10.97
CA LEU A 50 7.59 -1.00 11.00
C LEU A 50 7.55 -1.61 9.59
N ALA A 51 6.46 -1.43 8.85
CA ALA A 51 6.33 -1.90 7.48
C ALA A 51 7.42 -1.28 6.58
N ALA A 52 7.62 0.03 6.66
CA ALA A 52 8.65 0.72 5.88
C ALA A 52 10.06 0.19 6.19
N VAL A 53 10.38 -0.11 7.45
CA VAL A 53 11.67 -0.69 7.85
C VAL A 53 11.83 -2.12 7.34
N VAL A 54 10.82 -2.98 7.55
CA VAL A 54 10.85 -4.39 7.13
C VAL A 54 11.00 -4.50 5.63
N ASP A 55 10.22 -3.73 4.88
CA ASP A 55 10.33 -3.75 3.44
C ASP A 55 11.66 -3.16 2.95
N THR A 56 12.18 -2.11 3.61
CA THR A 56 13.51 -1.58 3.26
C THR A 56 14.59 -2.63 3.52
N LEU A 57 14.45 -3.46 4.55
CA LEU A 57 15.36 -4.59 4.79
C LEU A 57 15.25 -5.63 3.68
N ALA A 58 14.02 -5.97 3.24
CA ALA A 58 13.82 -6.87 2.12
C ALA A 58 14.49 -6.32 0.84
N TRP A 59 14.26 -5.05 0.53
CA TRP A 59 14.90 -4.38 -0.61
C TRP A 59 16.42 -4.32 -0.47
N TRP A 60 16.94 -4.10 0.73
CA TRP A 60 18.37 -4.10 1.02
C TRP A 60 19.04 -5.44 0.72
N LEU A 61 18.34 -6.54 1.01
CA LEU A 61 18.79 -7.91 0.71
C LEU A 61 18.75 -8.25 -0.79
N LEU A 62 17.89 -7.58 -1.56
CA LEU A 62 17.76 -7.78 -3.01
C LEU A 62 18.81 -7.02 -3.84
N LEU A 63 19.58 -6.12 -3.23
CA LEU A 63 20.55 -5.30 -3.94
C LEU A 63 21.85 -6.07 -4.26
N PRO A 64 22.38 -5.95 -5.49
CA PRO A 64 23.62 -6.62 -5.87
C PRO A 64 24.87 -5.98 -5.25
N THR A 65 24.78 -4.74 -4.77
CA THR A 65 25.90 -3.99 -4.19
C THR A 65 25.53 -3.39 -2.82
N PRO A 66 26.51 -3.24 -1.92
CA PRO A 66 26.26 -2.73 -0.58
C PRO A 66 25.92 -1.23 -0.63
N VAL A 67 24.66 -0.91 -0.37
CA VAL A 67 24.16 0.46 -0.19
C VAL A 67 23.84 0.66 1.29
N PRO A 68 24.13 1.83 1.90
CA PRO A 68 23.77 2.05 3.29
C PRO A 68 22.25 2.08 3.47
N PHE A 69 21.76 1.34 4.45
CA PHE A 69 20.34 1.18 4.77
C PHE A 69 19.59 2.51 4.89
N LEU A 70 20.19 3.52 5.53
CA LEU A 70 19.56 4.82 5.71
C LEU A 70 19.32 5.57 4.38
N LEU A 71 20.16 5.34 3.36
CA LEU A 71 19.90 5.90 2.03
C LEU A 71 18.68 5.24 1.39
N LEU A 72 18.56 3.90 1.50
CA LEU A 72 17.43 3.16 0.96
C LEU A 72 16.12 3.53 1.65
N LEU A 73 16.15 3.63 2.98
CA LEU A 73 14.98 4.04 3.76
C LEU A 73 14.50 5.44 3.34
N ARG A 74 15.42 6.39 3.17
CA ARG A 74 15.08 7.74 2.68
C ARG A 74 14.56 7.74 1.26
N ALA A 75 15.17 6.96 0.36
CA ALA A 75 14.71 6.82 -1.01
C ALA A 75 13.31 6.22 -1.08
N ARG A 76 13.02 5.22 -0.24
CA ARG A 76 11.71 4.58 -0.12
C ARG A 76 10.65 5.56 0.38
N LEU A 77 10.91 6.24 1.50
CA LEU A 77 10.00 7.23 2.06
C LEU A 77 9.73 8.39 1.09
N ALA A 78 10.76 8.85 0.36
CA ALA A 78 10.58 9.88 -0.67
C ALA A 78 9.74 9.37 -1.85
N GLY A 79 9.99 8.14 -2.31
CA GLY A 79 9.18 7.50 -3.35
C GLY A 79 7.73 7.33 -2.94
N GLU A 80 7.48 6.85 -1.71
CA GLU A 80 6.14 6.68 -1.15
C GLU A 80 5.42 8.03 -0.98
N ALA A 81 6.10 9.07 -0.48
CA ALA A 81 5.53 10.40 -0.38
C ALA A 81 5.08 10.95 -1.74
N VAL A 82 5.89 10.74 -2.79
CA VAL A 82 5.53 11.16 -4.15
C VAL A 82 4.41 10.31 -4.73
N SER A 83 4.40 9.01 -4.48
CA SER A 83 3.31 8.11 -4.87
C SER A 83 1.98 8.47 -4.20
N LEU A 84 1.99 8.88 -2.93
CA LEU A 84 0.79 9.32 -2.21
C LEU A 84 0.32 10.72 -2.66
N ALA A 85 1.25 11.62 -2.98
CA ALA A 85 0.93 12.98 -3.41
C ALA A 85 0.47 13.06 -4.89
N THR A 86 0.88 12.11 -5.73
CA THR A 86 0.52 12.10 -7.16
C THR A 86 -0.73 11.26 -7.42
N PRO A 87 -1.76 11.81 -8.09
CA PRO A 87 -3.02 11.10 -8.35
C PRO A 87 -2.85 9.87 -9.26
N THR A 88 -1.70 9.75 -9.92
CA THR A 88 -1.34 8.59 -10.73
C THR A 88 -0.74 7.43 -9.94
N MET A 89 -0.39 7.62 -8.65
CA MET A 89 0.10 6.66 -7.64
C MET A 89 1.33 5.79 -7.99
N SER A 90 1.52 5.39 -9.24
CA SER A 90 2.57 4.47 -9.71
C SER A 90 3.61 5.13 -10.63
N VAL A 91 3.30 6.29 -11.22
CA VAL A 91 4.14 6.87 -12.29
C VAL A 91 5.36 7.65 -11.75
N GLY A 92 5.33 8.10 -10.50
CA GLY A 92 6.37 8.97 -9.93
C GLY A 92 7.27 8.34 -8.87
N GLY A 93 6.71 7.57 -7.94
CA GLY A 93 7.45 7.11 -6.76
C GLY A 93 8.52 6.07 -7.04
N ASP A 94 8.23 5.10 -7.89
CA ASP A 94 9.16 4.00 -8.21
C ASP A 94 10.37 4.47 -9.07
N PRO A 95 10.18 5.31 -10.11
CA PRO A 95 11.31 5.95 -10.80
C PRO A 95 12.14 6.87 -9.90
N LEU A 96 11.50 7.56 -8.95
CA LEU A 96 12.20 8.43 -8.02
C LEU A 96 13.12 7.64 -7.09
N LYS A 97 12.69 6.47 -6.60
CA LYS A 97 13.54 5.55 -5.81
C LYS A 97 14.82 5.19 -6.58
N ALA A 98 14.67 4.74 -7.82
CA ALA A 98 15.81 4.39 -8.68
C ALA A 98 16.72 5.60 -8.96
N TYR A 99 16.13 6.77 -9.21
CA TYR A 99 16.87 8.01 -9.43
C TYR A 99 17.67 8.45 -8.20
N LEU A 100 17.11 8.33 -6.99
CA LEU A 100 17.81 8.67 -5.74
C LEU A 100 18.97 7.70 -5.44
N LEU A 101 18.92 6.47 -5.97
CA LEU A 101 20.00 5.49 -5.84
C LEU A 101 21.11 5.61 -6.90
N ARG A 102 20.90 6.41 -7.95
CA ARG A 102 21.88 6.64 -9.03
C ARG A 102 23.33 6.95 -8.58
N PRO A 103 23.60 7.62 -7.43
CA PRO A 103 24.99 7.92 -7.05
C PRO A 103 25.76 6.67 -6.58
N ARG A 104 25.06 5.55 -6.30
CA ARG A 104 25.66 4.31 -5.79
C ARG A 104 25.32 3.07 -6.60
N LEU A 105 24.24 3.09 -7.39
CA LEU A 105 23.87 2.02 -8.31
C LEU A 105 23.70 2.57 -9.73
N PRO A 106 24.08 1.79 -10.76
CA PRO A 106 23.59 2.02 -12.11
C PRO A 106 22.06 2.13 -12.13
N LEU A 107 21.51 3.06 -12.91
CA LEU A 107 20.06 3.30 -12.96
C LEU A 107 19.28 2.04 -13.32
N LEU A 108 19.79 1.22 -14.26
CA LEU A 108 19.18 -0.05 -14.65
C LEU A 108 19.07 -1.02 -13.47
N ASP A 109 20.16 -1.20 -12.71
CA ASP A 109 20.16 -2.06 -11.52
C ASP A 109 19.21 -1.52 -10.45
N GLY A 110 19.13 -0.18 -10.31
CA GLY A 110 18.16 0.50 -9.46
C GLY A 110 16.72 0.16 -9.85
N PHE A 111 16.37 0.28 -11.12
CA PHE A 111 15.04 -0.08 -11.62
C PHE A 111 14.72 -1.57 -11.44
N VAL A 112 15.67 -2.46 -11.76
CA VAL A 112 15.50 -3.91 -11.57
C VAL A 112 15.24 -4.24 -10.11
N SER A 113 15.98 -3.62 -9.18
CA SER A 113 15.78 -3.82 -7.75
C SER A 113 14.41 -3.33 -7.26
N VAL A 114 13.91 -2.21 -7.79
CA VAL A 114 12.58 -1.65 -7.43
C VAL A 114 11.46 -2.54 -7.96
N ILE A 115 11.61 -3.08 -9.18
CA ILE A 115 10.64 -4.03 -9.74
C ILE A 115 10.64 -5.31 -8.92
N ALA A 116 11.82 -5.85 -8.61
CA ALA A 116 11.96 -7.04 -7.76
C ALA A 116 11.30 -6.84 -6.40
N ASP A 117 11.60 -5.74 -5.70
CA ASP A 117 10.98 -5.38 -4.42
C ASP A 117 9.45 -5.37 -4.52
N LYS A 118 8.90 -4.71 -5.54
CA LYS A 118 7.46 -4.62 -5.75
C LYS A 118 6.82 -5.97 -6.02
N THR A 119 7.46 -6.83 -6.82
CA THR A 119 6.97 -8.19 -7.05
C THR A 119 6.99 -9.04 -5.79
N THR A 120 8.01 -8.89 -4.94
CA THR A 120 8.11 -9.60 -3.66
C THR A 120 7.02 -9.15 -2.70
N VAL A 121 6.74 -7.85 -2.61
CA VAL A 121 5.63 -7.31 -1.79
C VAL A 121 4.30 -7.88 -2.25
N VAL A 122 4.01 -7.82 -3.55
CA VAL A 122 2.74 -8.32 -4.10
C VAL A 122 2.59 -9.83 -3.90
N ALA A 123 3.65 -10.61 -4.14
CA ALA A 123 3.63 -12.05 -3.86
C ALA A 123 3.37 -12.34 -2.37
N GLY A 124 3.99 -11.56 -1.48
CA GLY A 124 3.77 -11.64 -0.05
C GLY A 124 2.33 -11.31 0.35
N GLN A 125 1.72 -10.28 -0.26
CA GLN A 125 0.32 -9.91 -0.02
C GLN A 125 -0.64 -11.02 -0.44
N VAL A 126 -0.48 -11.58 -1.64
CA VAL A 126 -1.29 -12.71 -2.13
C VAL A 126 -1.19 -13.91 -1.19
N LEU A 127 0.03 -14.27 -0.76
CA LEU A 127 0.24 -15.37 0.18
C LEU A 127 -0.38 -15.09 1.55
N PHE A 128 -0.19 -13.88 2.08
CA PHE A 128 -0.77 -13.48 3.37
C PHE A 128 -2.30 -13.53 3.34
N LEU A 129 -2.91 -13.04 2.26
CA LEU A 129 -4.36 -13.02 2.11
C LEU A 129 -4.91 -14.44 1.96
N ALA A 130 -4.26 -15.29 1.16
CA ALA A 130 -4.62 -16.71 1.03
C ALA A 130 -4.52 -17.47 2.36
N LEU A 131 -3.42 -17.30 3.10
CA LEU A 131 -3.24 -17.93 4.42
C LEU A 131 -4.24 -17.39 5.45
N GLY A 132 -4.53 -16.09 5.42
CA GLY A 132 -5.54 -15.47 6.27
C GLY A 132 -6.94 -16.01 6.02
N LEU A 133 -7.32 -16.21 4.75
CA LEU A 133 -8.57 -16.86 4.38
C LEU A 133 -8.63 -18.32 4.85
N LEU A 134 -7.54 -19.07 4.67
CA LEU A 134 -7.46 -20.46 5.14
C LEU A 134 -7.61 -20.52 6.67
N ALA A 135 -6.89 -19.69 7.42
CA ALA A 135 -7.00 -19.62 8.87
C ALA A 135 -8.42 -19.22 9.32
N ALA A 136 -9.03 -18.23 8.65
CA ALA A 136 -10.39 -17.79 8.96
C ALA A 136 -11.45 -18.88 8.68
N SER A 137 -11.21 -19.74 7.69
CA SER A 137 -12.10 -20.87 7.38
C SER A 137 -12.04 -22.02 8.39
N LEU A 138 -10.93 -22.12 9.13
CA LEU A 138 -10.73 -23.14 10.17
C LEU A 138 -11.20 -22.68 11.57
N GLY A 139 -11.44 -21.38 11.76
CA GLY A 139 -11.93 -20.79 13.01
C GLY A 139 -13.46 -20.74 13.13
N PRO A 140 -14.00 -20.17 14.23
CA PRO A 140 -15.44 -19.93 14.35
C PRO A 140 -15.90 -19.01 13.20
N PRO A 141 -17.11 -19.24 12.64
CA PRO A 141 -17.55 -18.55 11.43
C PRO A 141 -17.51 -17.04 11.65
N PRO A 142 -16.65 -16.29 10.91
CA PRO A 142 -16.68 -14.84 10.96
C PRO A 142 -18.04 -14.36 10.46
N ALA A 143 -18.48 -13.17 10.88
CA ALA A 143 -19.77 -12.60 10.50
C ALA A 143 -20.04 -12.82 9.00
N GLY A 144 -21.17 -13.46 8.65
CA GLY A 144 -21.33 -14.24 7.40
C GLY A 144 -21.10 -13.53 6.06
N ARG A 145 -20.88 -12.20 6.05
CA ARG A 145 -20.53 -11.41 4.86
C ARG A 145 -19.02 -11.14 4.70
N LEU A 146 -18.20 -11.36 5.72
CA LEU A 146 -16.77 -11.02 5.67
C LEU A 146 -15.96 -11.99 4.79
N LEU A 147 -16.19 -13.29 4.92
CA LEU A 147 -15.53 -14.33 4.12
C LEU A 147 -15.70 -14.12 2.59
N PRO A 148 -16.91 -13.91 2.03
CA PRO A 148 -17.07 -13.70 0.60
C PRO A 148 -16.47 -12.36 0.13
N ILE A 149 -16.47 -11.31 0.96
CA ILE A 149 -15.84 -10.03 0.63
C ILE A 149 -14.32 -10.20 0.54
N MET A 150 -13.69 -10.89 1.50
CA MET A 150 -12.25 -11.16 1.48
C MET A 150 -11.84 -12.04 0.29
N ALA A 151 -12.65 -13.05 -0.06
CA ALA A 151 -12.42 -13.88 -1.23
C ALA A 151 -12.54 -13.07 -2.54
N GLY A 152 -13.52 -12.17 -2.63
CA GLY A 152 -13.65 -11.25 -3.77
C GLY A 152 -12.46 -10.31 -3.90
N LEU A 153 -11.95 -9.78 -2.79
CA LEU A 153 -10.75 -8.94 -2.78
C LEU A 153 -9.51 -9.70 -3.25
N LEU A 154 -9.33 -10.97 -2.85
CA LEU A 154 -8.26 -11.83 -3.34
C LEU A 154 -8.31 -11.98 -4.87
N VAL A 155 -9.49 -12.23 -5.42
CA VAL A 155 -9.67 -12.37 -6.87
C VAL A 155 -9.32 -11.07 -7.59
N VAL A 156 -9.78 -9.93 -7.05
CA VAL A 156 -9.43 -8.61 -7.60
C VAL A 156 -7.94 -8.37 -7.53
N GLU A 157 -7.27 -8.70 -6.42
CA GLU A 157 -5.83 -8.57 -6.26
C GLU A 157 -5.07 -9.40 -7.30
N VAL A 158 -5.43 -10.67 -7.48
CA VAL A 158 -4.80 -11.56 -8.48
C VAL A 158 -5.04 -11.06 -9.91
N LEU A 159 -6.19 -10.44 -10.21
CA LEU A 159 -6.50 -9.90 -11.53
C LEU A 159 -5.90 -8.52 -11.80
N ALA A 160 -5.62 -7.74 -10.74
CA ALA A 160 -5.14 -6.36 -10.84
C ALA A 160 -3.60 -6.25 -10.80
N VAL A 161 -2.91 -7.31 -10.39
CA VAL A 161 -1.46 -7.50 -10.43
C VAL A 161 -1.00 -7.91 -11.83
#